data_AF-A0A935Z0C6-F1
#
_entry.id   AF-A0A935Z0C6-F1
#
_cell.length_a   1.000
_cell.length_b   1.000
_cell.length_c   1.000
_cell.angle_alpha   90.00
_cell.angle_beta   90.00
_cell.angle_gamma   90.00
#
_symmetry.space_group_name_H-M   'P 1'
#
loop_
_entity.id
_entity.type
_entity.pdbx_description
1 polymer ?
#
loop_
_entity_poly.entity_id
_entity_poly.type
_entity_poly.pdbx_seq_one_letter_code
_entity_poly.pdbx_strand_id
1 'polypeptide(L)'
;MLATVFRRARWVPVVLGVSGAVGLAVACGGDDPAVGPDSDGGLEGGQIVTLPDGAVVVVPPGGDGGADSDTPFDPGPDAGGTGCGGTAADPSGAAMVEGYMDALPNPPPAGATRTEAVDAILRTCEVFGPDPAKNAGWKKEYCYAHLAASISKESAYNPTVKVNDAYATRAIGAQRANDPVVGLLQIRFSSTVHEVVALGNLERLACVGCPIPASVSSRASEPGNSAFWAVTGPTQNMSLMTNVACNVAMGAWFYYVASMGNGKPSAVTYPDAYCAGSGTGGNVITGLLSHLKGFEGGRGFIANQAGLNALQGSDPGGYQYVTQIKTMFDGMVGPIAGAHPFFARLSPDTAAHCK
;
A
#
# COMPACT_ATOMS: atom_id res chain seq x y z
N MET A 1 -74.52 -6.78 10.05
CA MET A 1 -73.09 -7.04 9.73
C MET A 1 -72.93 -6.87 8.23
N LEU A 2 -72.26 -5.78 7.82
CA LEU A 2 -72.21 -5.29 6.43
C LEU A 2 -71.36 -6.18 5.50
N ALA A 3 -71.83 -6.32 4.27
CA ALA A 3 -71.14 -6.85 3.10
C ALA A 3 -70.70 -5.70 2.17
N THR A 4 -69.50 -5.75 1.56
CA THR A 4 -69.12 -4.97 0.34
C THR A 4 -67.77 -5.52 -0.19
N VAL A 5 -67.70 -6.22 -1.33
CA VAL A 5 -67.56 -5.78 -2.76
C VAL A 5 -66.21 -5.14 -3.15
N PHE A 6 -65.62 -5.73 -4.20
CA PHE A 6 -64.45 -5.37 -5.02
C PHE A 6 -64.14 -3.87 -5.23
N ARG A 7 -62.85 -3.53 -5.38
CA ARG A 7 -62.34 -2.62 -6.43
C ARG A 7 -60.86 -2.83 -6.76
N ARG A 8 -60.58 -3.04 -8.05
CA ARG A 8 -59.27 -2.87 -8.70
C ARG A 8 -58.84 -1.39 -8.65
N ALA A 9 -57.57 -1.12 -8.40
CA ALA A 9 -56.90 0.14 -8.75
C ALA A 9 -55.45 -0.21 -9.17
N ARG A 10 -55.22 -0.45 -10.46
CA ARG A 10 -54.71 0.48 -11.49
C ARG A 10 -53.18 0.59 -11.46
N TRP A 11 -52.56 -0.16 -12.38
CA TRP A 11 -51.19 0.10 -12.83
C TRP A 11 -51.13 1.50 -13.46
N VAL A 12 -50.19 2.31 -12.99
CA VAL A 12 -49.67 3.49 -13.70
C VAL A 12 -48.14 3.37 -13.63
N PRO A 13 -47.42 3.41 -14.76
CA PRO A 13 -45.97 3.33 -14.77
C PRO A 13 -45.39 4.68 -14.34
N VAL A 14 -44.47 4.69 -13.39
CA VAL A 14 -43.57 5.81 -13.19
C VAL A 14 -42.24 5.42 -13.82
N VAL A 15 -42.03 5.90 -15.05
CA VAL A 15 -40.72 6.00 -15.66
C VAL A 15 -40.09 7.30 -15.16
N LEU A 16 -39.16 7.17 -14.21
CA LEU A 16 -38.09 8.11 -13.87
C LEU A 16 -36.97 7.18 -13.38
N GLY A 17 -35.94 6.84 -14.13
CA GLY A 17 -35.07 7.77 -14.83
C GLY A 17 -33.95 8.14 -13.86
N VAL A 18 -32.73 7.70 -14.19
CA VAL A 18 -31.41 8.01 -13.60
C VAL A 18 -30.83 6.99 -12.62
N SER A 19 -30.05 6.12 -13.25
CA SER A 19 -28.84 5.43 -12.78
C SER A 19 -28.05 6.17 -11.70
N GLY A 20 -27.65 5.43 -10.67
CA GLY A 20 -26.74 5.91 -9.63
C GLY A 20 -26.42 4.80 -8.64
N ALA A 21 -25.84 3.70 -9.11
CA ALA A 21 -25.19 2.74 -8.23
C ALA A 21 -23.93 3.41 -7.66
N VAL A 22 -24.09 4.05 -6.50
CA VAL A 22 -22.99 4.55 -5.69
C VAL A 22 -22.24 3.31 -5.20
N GLY A 23 -21.03 3.09 -5.72
CA GLY A 23 -20.09 2.12 -5.18
C GLY A 23 -19.83 2.48 -3.73
N LEU A 24 -20.30 1.63 -2.82
CA LEU A 24 -20.10 1.80 -1.38
C LEU A 24 -18.63 1.47 -1.08
N ALA A 25 -17.77 2.49 -1.09
CA ALA A 25 -16.45 2.39 -0.49
C ALA A 25 -16.65 2.21 1.02
N VAL A 26 -16.49 0.98 1.51
CA VAL A 26 -16.47 0.68 2.93
C VAL A 26 -15.17 1.27 3.49
N ALA A 27 -15.27 2.46 4.09
CA ALA A 27 -14.25 2.97 4.98
C ALA A 27 -14.11 2.00 6.15
N CYS A 28 -12.91 1.49 6.41
CA CYS A 28 -12.59 0.81 7.65
C CYS A 28 -12.55 1.86 8.77
N GLY A 29 -13.71 2.31 9.23
CA GLY A 29 -13.87 3.08 10.46
C GLY A 29 -13.92 2.11 11.63
N GLY A 30 -12.82 2.03 12.38
CA GLY A 30 -12.86 1.51 13.74
C GLY A 30 -13.39 2.60 14.65
N ASP A 31 -14.45 2.29 15.39
CA ASP A 31 -14.96 3.11 16.49
C ASP A 31 -13.87 3.28 17.56
N ASP A 32 -13.53 4.54 17.88
CA ASP A 32 -12.91 4.90 19.16
C ASP A 32 -13.93 5.71 19.96
N PRO A 33 -14.35 5.27 21.17
CA PRO A 33 -15.12 6.13 22.04
C PRO A 33 -14.18 6.98 22.90
N ALA A 34 -14.45 8.29 22.86
CA ALA A 34 -14.12 9.30 23.86
C ALA A 34 -12.73 9.97 23.81
N VAL A 35 -12.80 11.29 23.99
CA VAL A 35 -11.74 12.29 23.93
C VAL A 35 -11.13 12.52 25.32
N GLY A 36 -9.79 12.56 25.39
CA GLY A 36 -9.00 13.48 26.22
C GLY A 36 -8.14 12.86 27.34
N PRO A 37 -7.17 13.60 27.93
CA PRO A 37 -6.36 14.72 27.44
C PRO A 37 -4.86 14.34 27.30
N ASP A 38 -4.02 15.29 26.87
CA ASP A 38 -2.56 15.17 26.68
C ASP A 38 -1.83 14.35 27.76
N SER A 39 -0.92 13.47 27.33
CA SER A 39 0.18 12.94 28.16
C SER A 39 1.33 12.49 27.27
N ASP A 40 2.50 13.07 27.56
CA ASP A 40 3.81 12.70 27.03
C ASP A 40 4.11 11.20 27.16
N GLY A 41 4.84 10.65 26.20
CA GLY A 41 5.48 9.34 26.34
C GLY A 41 6.02 8.86 24.98
N GLY A 42 7.29 8.58 24.77
CA GLY A 42 8.35 8.33 25.73
C GLY A 42 9.26 7.27 25.11
N LEU A 43 10.48 7.66 24.80
CA LEU A 43 11.55 6.75 24.37
C LEU A 43 11.86 5.81 25.53
N GLU A 44 11.69 4.50 25.36
CA GLU A 44 12.28 3.53 26.29
C GLU A 44 13.46 2.81 25.61
N GLY A 45 14.64 2.98 26.20
CA GLY A 45 15.86 2.29 25.78
C GLY A 45 17.15 2.65 26.53
N GLY A 46 17.12 3.56 27.52
CA GLY A 46 18.30 3.89 28.34
C GLY A 46 18.05 3.66 29.82
N GLN A 47 18.96 2.96 30.50
CA GLN A 47 18.88 2.75 31.95
C GLN A 47 19.27 4.05 32.68
N ILE A 48 18.34 4.60 33.47
CA ILE A 48 18.57 5.78 34.31
C ILE A 48 19.04 5.30 35.69
N VAL A 49 20.16 5.84 36.18
CA VAL A 49 20.66 5.61 37.55
C VAL A 49 20.69 6.93 38.29
N THR A 50 19.98 7.01 39.43
CA THR A 50 19.90 8.20 40.28
C THR A 50 20.92 8.10 41.42
N LEU A 51 21.74 9.14 41.61
CA LEU A 51 22.69 9.22 42.72
C LEU A 51 22.08 9.95 43.93
N PRO A 52 22.61 9.76 45.16
CA PRO A 52 22.00 10.23 46.41
C PRO A 52 21.90 11.76 46.58
N ASP A 53 22.53 12.53 45.69
CA ASP A 53 22.55 14.00 45.68
C ASP A 53 21.66 14.62 44.58
N GLY A 54 20.89 13.79 43.86
CA GLY A 54 19.87 14.26 42.91
C GLY A 54 20.40 14.61 41.51
N ALA A 55 21.66 14.30 41.19
CA ALA A 55 22.17 14.40 39.83
C ALA A 55 21.73 13.19 38.98
N VAL A 56 21.32 13.46 37.73
CA VAL A 56 20.98 12.45 36.71
C VAL A 56 22.14 12.37 35.72
N VAL A 57 22.74 11.17 35.57
CA VAL A 57 23.77 10.90 34.56
C VAL A 57 23.19 9.97 33.51
N VAL A 58 23.20 10.42 32.25
CA VAL A 58 22.89 9.58 31.09
C VAL A 58 24.18 8.91 30.65
N VAL A 59 24.28 7.59 30.83
CA VAL A 59 25.40 6.79 30.32
C VAL A 59 24.99 6.24 28.96
N PRO A 60 25.57 6.72 27.83
CA PRO A 60 25.39 6.06 26.55
C PRO A 60 26.05 4.67 26.58
N PRO A 61 25.52 3.65 25.87
CA PRO A 61 26.28 2.42 25.65
C PRO A 61 27.56 2.78 24.86
N GLY A 62 28.71 2.61 25.52
CA GLY A 62 30.03 2.69 24.89
C GLY A 62 30.23 1.50 23.94
N GLY A 63 30.81 1.81 22.78
CA GLY A 63 31.04 0.88 21.68
C GLY A 63 32.41 0.23 21.71
N ASP A 64 32.72 -0.52 20.65
CA ASP A 64 34.07 -0.69 20.11
C ASP A 64 34.01 -1.33 18.72
N GLY A 65 34.71 -0.72 17.75
CA GLY A 65 34.93 -1.27 16.41
C GLY A 65 34.86 -0.23 15.30
N GLY A 66 35.84 0.69 15.25
CA GLY A 66 35.97 1.64 14.16
C GLY A 66 36.39 1.00 12.83
N ALA A 67 35.92 1.59 11.74
CA ALA A 67 36.65 1.71 10.49
C ALA A 67 36.18 3.01 9.82
N ASP A 68 37.08 3.99 9.77
CA ASP A 68 37.04 5.06 8.78
C ASP A 68 37.03 4.43 7.38
N SER A 69 36.13 4.90 6.52
CA SER A 69 36.42 5.00 5.10
C SER A 69 35.57 6.11 4.48
N ASP A 70 36.14 7.32 4.45
CA ASP A 70 35.93 8.26 3.36
C ASP A 70 36.32 7.58 2.04
N THR A 71 35.35 6.91 1.42
CA THR A 71 35.42 6.54 0.01
C THR A 71 34.07 6.88 -0.61
N PRO A 72 34.04 7.67 -1.71
CA PRO A 72 32.83 7.81 -2.51
C PRO A 72 32.37 6.40 -2.89
N PHE A 73 31.08 6.12 -2.70
CA PHE A 73 30.46 4.94 -3.29
C PHE A 73 30.61 5.06 -4.82
N ASP A 74 31.66 4.44 -5.36
CA ASP A 74 31.68 4.02 -6.75
C ASP A 74 30.55 2.98 -6.90
N PRO A 75 29.61 3.16 -7.85
CA PRO A 75 28.59 2.16 -8.11
C PRO A 75 29.27 0.89 -8.62
N GLY A 76 29.40 -0.10 -7.74
CA GLY A 76 29.86 -1.44 -8.08
C GLY A 76 28.92 -2.12 -9.08
N PRO A 77 29.44 -3.08 -9.87
CA PRO A 77 28.88 -3.50 -11.14
C PRO A 77 27.53 -4.22 -11.00
N ASP A 78 26.61 -3.85 -11.90
CA ASP A 78 25.37 -4.52 -12.29
C ASP A 78 25.13 -5.90 -11.64
N ALA A 79 24.47 -5.89 -10.49
CA ALA A 79 23.90 -7.09 -9.88
C ALA A 79 22.42 -7.22 -10.26
N GLY A 80 22.16 -7.76 -11.45
CA GLY A 80 20.99 -8.62 -11.70
C GLY A 80 19.60 -7.99 -11.91
N GLY A 81 19.48 -6.67 -12.08
CA GLY A 81 18.26 -6.07 -12.61
C GLY A 81 18.42 -5.80 -14.09
N THR A 82 17.70 -6.49 -14.97
CA THR A 82 17.59 -6.11 -16.38
C THR A 82 17.21 -4.63 -16.50
N GLY A 83 18.18 -3.78 -16.82
CA GLY A 83 18.01 -2.32 -16.92
C GLY A 83 16.91 -1.98 -17.91
N CYS A 84 15.99 -1.06 -17.53
CA CYS A 84 14.70 -0.73 -18.16
C CYS A 84 14.45 -1.49 -19.48
N GLY A 85 14.32 -2.82 -19.39
CA GLY A 85 14.21 -3.67 -20.57
C GLY A 85 12.90 -3.30 -21.20
N GLY A 86 12.97 -2.61 -22.35
CA GLY A 86 11.79 -2.05 -23.00
C GLY A 86 10.73 -3.12 -23.01
N THR A 87 9.59 -2.85 -22.36
CA THR A 87 8.47 -3.78 -22.34
C THR A 87 8.06 -3.99 -23.78
N ALA A 88 8.61 -5.01 -24.43
CA ALA A 88 7.95 -5.63 -25.56
C ALA A 88 6.53 -5.89 -25.08
N ALA A 89 5.53 -5.48 -25.86
CA ALA A 89 4.14 -5.76 -25.55
C ALA A 89 4.05 -7.24 -25.18
N ASP A 90 3.71 -7.57 -23.93
CA ASP A 90 3.49 -8.92 -23.44
C ASP A 90 2.00 -9.23 -23.66
N PRO A 91 1.60 -9.76 -24.83
CA PRO A 91 0.19 -9.85 -25.18
C PRO A 91 -0.47 -10.97 -24.37
N SER A 92 0.30 -11.98 -23.97
CA SER A 92 -0.13 -13.03 -23.05
C SER A 92 -0.42 -12.48 -21.65
N GLY A 93 0.50 -11.66 -21.12
CA GLY A 93 0.30 -10.96 -19.86
C GLY A 93 -0.93 -10.06 -19.95
N ALA A 94 -1.04 -9.23 -20.99
CA ALA A 94 -2.16 -8.33 -21.19
C ALA A 94 -3.51 -9.08 -21.22
N ALA A 95 -3.61 -10.13 -22.02
CA ALA A 95 -4.82 -10.97 -22.09
C ALA A 95 -5.16 -11.61 -20.74
N MET A 96 -4.14 -11.96 -19.94
CA MET A 96 -4.34 -12.50 -18.61
C MET A 96 -4.85 -11.44 -17.63
N VAL A 97 -4.25 -10.26 -17.60
CA VAL A 97 -4.74 -9.14 -16.77
C VAL A 97 -6.16 -8.77 -17.17
N GLU A 98 -6.46 -8.71 -18.46
CA GLU A 98 -7.81 -8.46 -18.96
C GLU A 98 -8.80 -9.52 -18.52
N GLY A 99 -8.45 -10.81 -18.64
CA GLY A 99 -9.29 -11.91 -18.15
C GLY A 99 -9.53 -11.86 -16.64
N TYR A 100 -8.51 -11.45 -15.87
CA TYR A 100 -8.61 -11.19 -14.44
C TYR A 100 -9.57 -10.04 -14.15
N MET A 101 -9.42 -8.90 -14.84
CA MET A 101 -10.32 -7.76 -14.72
C MET A 101 -11.77 -8.13 -15.02
N ASP A 102 -12.03 -8.96 -16.03
CA ASP A 102 -13.37 -9.42 -16.42
C ASP A 102 -13.99 -10.43 -15.45
N ALA A 103 -13.17 -11.15 -14.68
CA ALA A 103 -13.63 -12.11 -13.67
C ALA A 103 -14.05 -11.44 -12.35
N LEU A 104 -13.75 -10.15 -12.17
CA LEU A 104 -14.02 -9.42 -10.93
C LEU A 104 -15.47 -8.90 -10.88
N PRO A 105 -16.04 -8.75 -9.67
CA PRO A 105 -17.44 -8.36 -9.50
C PRO A 105 -17.74 -6.92 -9.91
N ASN A 106 -16.73 -6.06 -9.99
CA ASN A 106 -16.86 -4.69 -10.46
C ASN A 106 -16.61 -4.65 -11.97
N PRO A 107 -17.52 -4.08 -12.78
CA PRO A 107 -17.32 -4.01 -14.22
C PRO A 107 -16.02 -3.24 -14.51
N PRO A 108 -15.07 -3.85 -15.23
CA PRO A 108 -13.83 -3.15 -15.56
C PRO A 108 -14.13 -1.96 -16.48
N PRO A 109 -13.27 -0.93 -16.48
CA PRO A 109 -13.39 0.19 -17.39
C PRO A 109 -13.29 -0.32 -18.83
N ALA A 110 -13.85 0.43 -19.78
CA ALA A 110 -13.74 0.15 -21.21
C ALA A 110 -12.75 1.11 -21.89
N GLY A 111 -12.26 0.72 -23.06
CA GLY A 111 -11.43 1.58 -23.91
C GLY A 111 -10.08 1.94 -23.27
N ALA A 112 -9.62 3.18 -23.50
CA ALA A 112 -8.26 3.61 -23.13
C ALA A 112 -7.94 3.44 -21.64
N THR A 113 -8.89 3.69 -20.75
CA THR A 113 -8.68 3.52 -19.30
C THR A 113 -8.41 2.06 -18.91
N ARG A 114 -8.99 1.10 -19.64
CA ARG A 114 -8.67 -0.32 -19.47
C ARG A 114 -7.24 -0.60 -19.90
N THR A 115 -6.86 -0.14 -21.09
CA THR A 115 -5.51 -0.32 -21.64
C THR A 115 -4.45 0.27 -20.73
N GLU A 116 -4.66 1.48 -20.22
CA GLU A 116 -3.74 2.14 -19.26
C GLU A 116 -3.58 1.34 -17.97
N ALA A 117 -4.67 0.80 -17.42
CA ALA A 117 -4.63 -0.01 -16.20
C ALA A 117 -3.89 -1.34 -16.42
N VAL A 118 -4.15 -2.02 -17.54
CA VAL A 118 -3.46 -3.25 -17.93
C VAL A 118 -1.96 -2.99 -18.09
N ASP A 119 -1.58 -1.97 -18.84
CA ASP A 119 -0.18 -1.61 -19.06
C ASP A 119 0.53 -1.25 -17.76
N ALA A 120 -0.13 -0.52 -16.85
CA ALA A 120 0.42 -0.18 -15.55
C ALA A 120 0.64 -1.41 -14.67
N ILE A 121 -0.31 -2.36 -14.64
CA ILE A 121 -0.15 -3.62 -13.89
C ILE A 121 1.02 -4.43 -14.45
N LEU A 122 1.11 -4.58 -15.77
CA LEU A 122 2.18 -5.34 -16.42
C LEU A 122 3.56 -4.77 -16.10
N ARG A 123 3.74 -3.46 -16.33
CA ARG A 123 5.01 -2.77 -16.07
C ARG A 123 5.37 -2.80 -14.60
N THR A 124 4.40 -2.57 -13.72
CA THR A 124 4.63 -2.61 -12.26
C THR A 124 5.06 -3.98 -11.81
N CYS A 125 4.42 -5.05 -12.29
CA CYS A 125 4.77 -6.41 -11.90
C CYS A 125 6.09 -6.90 -12.49
N GLU A 126 6.52 -6.36 -13.64
CA GLU A 126 7.87 -6.60 -14.15
C GLU A 126 8.94 -5.93 -13.28
N VAL A 127 8.70 -4.69 -12.86
CA VAL A 127 9.72 -3.88 -12.19
C VAL A 127 9.78 -4.10 -10.68
N PHE A 128 8.62 -4.23 -10.04
CA PHE A 128 8.44 -4.29 -8.59
C PHE A 128 7.75 -5.58 -8.11
N GLY A 129 7.37 -6.49 -9.01
CA GLY A 129 6.82 -7.77 -8.61
C GLY A 129 7.88 -8.64 -7.92
N PRO A 130 7.53 -9.45 -6.91
CA PRO A 130 8.47 -10.37 -6.30
C PRO A 130 9.07 -11.32 -7.35
N ASP A 131 10.40 -11.37 -7.42
CA ASP A 131 11.12 -12.24 -8.36
C ASP A 131 10.84 -13.73 -8.05
N PRO A 132 10.20 -14.49 -8.97
CA PRO A 132 9.94 -15.91 -8.77
C PRO A 132 11.20 -16.75 -8.48
N ALA A 133 12.37 -16.34 -8.98
CA ALA A 133 13.63 -17.04 -8.72
C ALA A 133 14.09 -16.92 -7.25
N LYS A 134 13.70 -15.84 -6.57
CA LYS A 134 14.03 -15.57 -5.16
C LYS A 134 12.88 -15.90 -4.19
N ASN A 135 11.69 -16.17 -4.73
CA ASN A 135 10.45 -16.36 -3.97
C ASN A 135 9.77 -17.67 -4.37
N ALA A 136 10.18 -18.77 -3.74
CA ALA A 136 9.66 -20.10 -4.04
C ALA A 136 8.12 -20.14 -3.92
N GLY A 137 7.47 -20.65 -4.97
CA GLY A 137 6.00 -20.72 -5.03
C GLY A 137 5.33 -19.41 -5.45
N TRP A 138 6.06 -18.31 -5.61
CA TRP A 138 5.55 -17.11 -6.27
C TRP A 138 5.59 -17.27 -7.79
N LYS A 139 4.61 -16.66 -8.47
CA LYS A 139 4.55 -16.59 -9.92
C LYS A 139 4.18 -15.17 -10.34
N LYS A 140 4.63 -14.74 -11.52
CA LYS A 140 4.39 -13.38 -12.02
C LYS A 140 2.90 -13.06 -12.11
N GLU A 141 2.10 -14.05 -12.50
CA GLU A 141 0.65 -13.99 -12.59
C GLU A 141 -0.02 -13.66 -11.25
N TYR A 142 0.62 -14.02 -10.12
CA TYR A 142 0.12 -13.66 -8.80
C TYR A 142 0.26 -12.16 -8.53
N CYS A 143 1.28 -11.50 -9.08
CA CYS A 143 1.35 -10.04 -9.03
C CYS A 143 0.19 -9.41 -9.84
N TYR A 144 -0.07 -9.92 -11.05
CA TYR A 144 -1.17 -9.44 -11.90
C TYR A 144 -2.52 -9.55 -11.19
N ALA A 145 -2.83 -10.75 -10.68
CA ALA A 145 -4.07 -11.02 -9.97
C ALA A 145 -4.18 -10.18 -8.68
N HIS A 146 -3.09 -10.02 -7.93
CA HIS A 146 -3.10 -9.23 -6.71
C HIS A 146 -3.41 -7.75 -6.98
N LEU A 147 -2.75 -7.14 -7.98
CA LEU A 147 -3.00 -5.74 -8.32
C LEU A 147 -4.40 -5.55 -8.92
N ALA A 148 -4.87 -6.46 -9.77
CA ALA A 148 -6.24 -6.41 -10.31
C ALA A 148 -7.30 -6.49 -9.18
N ALA A 149 -7.14 -7.41 -8.23
CA ALA A 149 -8.03 -7.53 -7.08
C ALA A 149 -7.99 -6.27 -6.20
N SER A 150 -6.80 -5.74 -5.93
CA SER A 150 -6.61 -4.56 -5.10
C SER A 150 -7.24 -3.33 -5.73
N ILE A 151 -6.99 -3.06 -7.02
CA ILE A 151 -7.59 -1.90 -7.73
C ILE A 151 -9.12 -2.00 -7.76
N SER A 152 -9.65 -3.21 -7.99
CA SER A 152 -11.10 -3.45 -7.94
C SER A 152 -11.68 -3.13 -6.56
N LYS A 153 -11.01 -3.58 -5.48
CA LYS A 153 -11.45 -3.34 -4.10
C LYS A 153 -11.35 -1.87 -3.69
N GLU A 154 -10.31 -1.19 -4.13
CA GLU A 154 -9.93 0.14 -3.66
C GLU A 154 -10.73 1.25 -4.35
N SER A 155 -10.85 1.18 -5.67
CA SER A 155 -11.45 2.28 -6.44
C SER A 155 -12.44 1.82 -7.51
N ALA A 156 -12.70 0.51 -7.62
CA ALA A 156 -13.43 -0.07 -8.75
C ALA A 156 -12.86 0.43 -10.10
N TYR A 157 -11.53 0.46 -10.22
CA TYR A 157 -10.78 0.93 -11.39
C TYR A 157 -10.99 2.40 -11.79
N ASN A 158 -11.50 3.25 -10.89
CA ASN A 158 -11.62 4.68 -11.14
C ASN A 158 -10.38 5.42 -10.60
N PRO A 159 -9.52 5.99 -11.47
CA PRO A 159 -8.25 6.62 -11.07
C PRO A 159 -8.44 8.00 -10.40
N THR A 160 -9.66 8.55 -10.39
CA THR A 160 -9.94 9.85 -9.78
C THR A 160 -10.68 9.73 -8.45
N VAL A 161 -10.93 8.51 -7.96
CA VAL A 161 -11.55 8.31 -6.64
C VAL A 161 -10.66 8.93 -5.57
N LYS A 162 -11.29 9.76 -4.74
CA LYS A 162 -10.67 10.42 -3.62
C LYS A 162 -11.53 10.14 -2.38
N VAL A 163 -10.92 9.62 -1.33
CA VAL A 163 -11.60 9.37 -0.05
C VAL A 163 -10.93 10.20 1.04
N ASN A 164 -11.74 10.97 1.76
CA ASN A 164 -11.33 11.66 2.97
C ASN A 164 -11.69 10.77 4.16
N ASP A 165 -10.77 9.92 4.59
CA ASP A 165 -10.92 9.10 5.78
C ASP A 165 -10.54 9.87 7.06
N ALA A 166 -10.61 9.20 8.22
CA ALA A 166 -10.24 9.81 9.50
C ALA A 166 -8.77 10.31 9.51
N TYR A 167 -7.88 9.64 8.78
CA TYR A 167 -6.46 10.00 8.68
C TYR A 167 -6.22 11.20 7.77
N ALA A 168 -7.15 11.55 6.87
CA ALA A 168 -6.99 12.65 5.92
C ALA A 168 -6.92 14.04 6.58
N THR A 169 -7.45 14.17 7.80
CA THR A 169 -7.46 15.43 8.57
C THR A 169 -6.80 15.32 9.93
N ARG A 170 -5.94 14.30 10.10
CA ARG A 170 -5.19 14.08 11.35
C ARG A 170 -4.22 15.22 11.62
N ALA A 171 -3.85 15.37 12.88
CA ALA A 171 -2.74 16.25 13.25
C ALA A 171 -1.43 15.60 12.79
N ILE A 172 -0.59 16.36 12.08
CA ILE A 172 0.74 15.96 11.67
C ILE A 172 1.69 17.08 12.11
N GLY A 173 2.40 16.86 13.22
CA GLY A 173 3.15 17.91 13.89
C GLY A 173 2.24 19.08 14.30
N ALA A 174 2.62 20.30 13.92
CA ALA A 174 1.85 21.51 14.20
C ALA A 174 0.72 21.80 13.19
N GLN A 175 0.47 20.91 12.22
CA GLN A 175 -0.48 21.13 11.13
C GLN A 175 -1.67 20.17 11.22
N ARG A 176 -2.82 20.60 10.68
CA ARG A 176 -3.92 19.70 10.34
C ARG A 176 -3.75 19.28 8.89
N ALA A 177 -3.61 17.99 8.64
CA ALA A 177 -3.40 17.47 7.29
C ALA A 177 -4.61 17.75 6.38
N ASN A 178 -4.35 17.82 5.08
CA ASN A 178 -5.36 17.76 4.02
C ASN A 178 -4.89 16.73 3.00
N ASP A 179 -4.95 15.47 3.40
CA ASP A 179 -4.17 14.41 2.79
C ASP A 179 -5.03 13.16 2.56
N PRO A 180 -5.95 13.23 1.58
CA PRO A 180 -6.82 12.11 1.24
C PRO A 180 -6.03 10.92 0.69
N VAL A 181 -6.68 9.76 0.64
CA VAL A 181 -6.27 8.68 -0.24
C VAL A 181 -6.85 8.89 -1.64
N VAL A 182 -6.07 8.58 -2.68
CA VAL A 182 -6.41 8.91 -4.07
C VAL A 182 -6.02 7.78 -5.03
N GLY A 183 -6.86 7.59 -6.06
CA GLY A 183 -6.56 6.80 -7.25
C GLY A 183 -6.78 5.30 -7.11
N LEU A 184 -6.20 4.55 -8.05
CA LEU A 184 -6.52 3.12 -8.23
C LEU A 184 -6.25 2.24 -7.01
N LEU A 185 -5.16 2.49 -6.31
CA LEU A 185 -4.75 1.81 -5.09
C LEU A 185 -4.92 2.72 -3.86
N GLN A 186 -5.67 3.82 -3.94
CA GLN A 186 -5.95 4.70 -2.79
C GLN A 186 -4.69 5.06 -1.99
N ILE A 187 -3.66 5.59 -2.67
CA ILE A 187 -2.41 6.00 -2.01
C ILE A 187 -2.54 7.36 -1.33
N ARG A 188 -1.72 7.62 -0.32
CA ARG A 188 -1.70 8.89 0.43
C ARG A 188 -0.42 9.68 0.16
N PHE A 189 -0.52 11.01 0.03
CA PHE A 189 0.64 11.81 -0.34
C PHE A 189 1.67 11.90 0.80
N SER A 190 1.23 12.19 2.02
CA SER A 190 2.15 12.40 3.15
C SER A 190 2.89 11.15 3.61
N SER A 191 2.39 9.96 3.26
CA SER A 191 3.03 8.68 3.59
C SER A 191 3.54 7.97 2.35
N THR A 192 2.65 7.55 1.45
CA THR A 192 3.03 6.71 0.31
C THR A 192 3.97 7.42 -0.65
N VAL A 193 3.61 8.64 -1.06
CA VAL A 193 4.44 9.41 -2.00
C VAL A 193 5.73 9.86 -1.31
N HIS A 194 5.63 10.36 -0.08
CA HIS A 194 6.81 10.78 0.71
C HIS A 194 7.84 9.64 0.83
N GLU A 195 7.42 8.45 1.28
CA GLU A 195 8.35 7.34 1.52
C GLU A 195 8.95 6.81 0.22
N VAL A 196 8.16 6.70 -0.85
CA VAL A 196 8.70 6.35 -2.17
C VAL A 196 9.73 7.38 -2.62
N VAL A 197 9.46 8.66 -2.40
CA VAL A 197 10.36 9.74 -2.79
C VAL A 197 11.62 9.77 -1.92
N ALA A 198 11.52 9.44 -0.63
CA ALA A 198 12.64 9.39 0.28
C ALA A 198 13.52 8.15 0.02
N LEU A 199 12.91 6.97 -0.08
CA LEU A 199 13.56 5.67 0.04
C LEU A 199 13.55 4.83 -1.24
N GLY A 200 12.54 5.03 -2.09
CA GLY A 200 12.30 4.18 -3.26
C GLY A 200 13.21 4.50 -4.46
N ASN A 201 13.46 3.49 -5.28
CA ASN A 201 14.21 3.65 -6.51
C ASN A 201 13.40 4.43 -7.58
N LEU A 202 13.68 5.73 -7.71
CA LEU A 202 12.94 6.63 -8.61
C LEU A 202 13.17 6.33 -10.09
N GLU A 203 14.31 5.76 -10.46
CA GLU A 203 14.61 5.35 -11.83
C GLU A 203 13.72 4.16 -12.24
N ARG A 204 13.52 3.20 -11.33
CA ARG A 204 12.60 2.08 -11.53
C ARG A 204 11.16 2.55 -11.69
N LEU A 205 10.70 3.53 -10.89
CA LEU A 205 9.39 4.16 -11.05
C LEU A 205 9.22 4.82 -12.43
N ALA A 206 10.26 5.52 -12.89
CA ALA A 206 10.27 6.09 -14.23
C ALA A 206 10.18 5.01 -15.32
N CYS A 207 10.83 3.85 -15.18
CA CYS A 207 10.69 2.72 -16.12
C CYS A 207 9.22 2.24 -16.23
N VAL A 208 8.44 2.28 -15.13
CA VAL A 208 7.01 1.90 -15.13
C VAL A 208 6.12 2.95 -15.81
N GLY A 209 6.66 4.14 -16.11
CA GLY A 209 5.91 5.27 -16.65
C GLY A 209 5.48 6.27 -15.57
N CYS A 210 6.10 6.22 -14.38
CA CYS A 210 5.89 7.18 -13.31
C CYS A 210 7.12 8.08 -13.09
N PRO A 211 7.32 9.14 -13.89
CA PRO A 211 8.32 10.13 -13.60
C PRO A 211 7.86 11.01 -12.42
N ILE A 212 8.53 10.91 -11.27
CA ILE A 212 8.27 11.80 -10.14
C ILE A 212 8.70 13.23 -10.51
N PRO A 213 7.81 14.24 -10.39
CA PRO A 213 8.16 15.63 -10.69
C PRO A 213 9.33 16.15 -9.83
N ALA A 214 10.21 16.95 -10.42
CA ALA A 214 11.36 17.54 -9.71
C ALA A 214 10.94 18.39 -8.50
N SER A 215 9.77 19.05 -8.56
CA SER A 215 9.19 19.81 -7.45
C SER A 215 8.81 18.96 -6.24
N VAL A 216 8.64 17.64 -6.44
CA VAL A 216 8.37 16.66 -5.39
C VAL A 216 9.66 15.96 -4.99
N SER A 217 10.47 15.47 -5.94
CA SER A 217 11.68 14.70 -5.64
C SER A 217 12.76 15.51 -4.91
N SER A 218 12.85 16.83 -5.17
CA SER A 218 13.74 17.75 -4.44
C SER A 218 13.44 17.87 -2.94
N ARG A 219 12.29 17.35 -2.48
CA ARG A 219 11.86 17.39 -1.08
C ARG A 219 12.04 16.06 -0.34
N ALA A 220 12.76 15.11 -0.94
CA ALA A 220 12.99 13.78 -0.37
C ALA A 220 13.57 13.79 1.05
N SER A 221 14.39 14.78 1.39
CA SER A 221 15.00 14.94 2.72
C SER A 221 14.12 15.69 3.72
N GLU A 222 12.98 16.26 3.29
CA GLU A 222 12.05 16.88 4.23
C GLU A 222 11.37 15.79 5.09
N PRO A 223 11.17 16.04 6.39
CA PRO A 223 10.46 15.10 7.23
C PRO A 223 9.01 14.97 6.75
N GLY A 224 8.43 13.77 6.82
CA GLY A 224 7.07 13.49 6.32
C GLY A 224 5.97 14.31 7.03
N ASN A 225 6.30 14.93 8.16
CA ASN A 225 5.43 15.85 8.87
C ASN A 225 5.56 17.33 8.46
N SER A 226 6.32 17.64 7.39
CA SER A 226 6.45 19.01 6.88
C SER A 226 5.11 19.52 6.34
N ALA A 227 4.93 20.85 6.34
CA ALA A 227 3.74 21.48 5.77
C ALA A 227 3.55 21.14 4.28
N PHE A 228 4.64 20.87 3.56
CA PHE A 228 4.55 20.40 2.19
C PHE A 228 3.87 19.02 2.12
N TRP A 229 4.42 18.01 2.77
CA TRP A 229 3.90 16.64 2.68
C TRP A 229 2.49 16.50 3.26
N ALA A 230 2.18 17.22 4.34
CA ALA A 230 0.90 17.13 5.02
C ALA A 230 -0.24 17.94 4.38
N VAL A 231 0.06 19.03 3.64
CA VAL A 231 -0.96 20.00 3.21
C VAL A 231 -0.79 20.45 1.76
N THR A 232 0.39 20.98 1.40
CA THR A 232 0.60 21.60 0.07
C THR A 232 0.73 20.56 -1.05
N GLY A 233 1.52 19.52 -0.82
CA GLY A 233 1.81 18.44 -1.74
C GLY A 233 0.57 17.70 -2.25
N PRO A 234 -0.33 17.20 -1.37
CA PRO A 234 -1.53 16.49 -1.79
C PRO A 234 -2.45 17.33 -2.69
N THR A 235 -2.48 18.65 -2.51
CA THR A 235 -3.32 19.55 -3.32
C THR A 235 -2.67 19.95 -4.64
N GLN A 236 -1.36 20.22 -4.65
CA GLN A 236 -0.64 20.67 -5.85
C GLN A 236 -0.26 19.53 -6.80
N ASN A 237 -0.18 18.29 -6.30
CA ASN A 237 0.28 17.13 -7.08
C ASN A 237 -0.83 16.07 -7.24
N MET A 238 -2.09 16.50 -7.29
CA MET A 238 -3.22 15.59 -7.51
C MET A 238 -3.07 14.79 -8.81
N SER A 239 -2.54 15.42 -9.87
CA SER A 239 -2.30 14.76 -11.17
C SER A 239 -1.30 13.59 -11.08
N LEU A 240 -0.31 13.69 -10.18
CA LEU A 240 0.61 12.59 -9.89
C LEU A 240 -0.12 11.41 -9.23
N MET A 241 -1.00 11.71 -8.26
CA MET A 241 -1.75 10.68 -7.54
C MET A 241 -2.85 10.03 -8.37
N THR A 242 -3.46 10.75 -9.32
CA THR A 242 -4.46 10.20 -10.23
C THR A 242 -3.85 9.56 -11.48
N ASN A 243 -2.55 9.72 -11.71
CA ASN A 243 -1.87 9.06 -12.82
C ASN A 243 -1.84 7.54 -12.57
N VAL A 244 -2.37 6.78 -13.53
CA VAL A 244 -2.56 5.32 -13.43
C VAL A 244 -1.25 4.58 -13.14
N ALA A 245 -0.20 4.84 -13.93
CA ALA A 245 1.10 4.20 -13.75
C ALA A 245 1.73 4.54 -12.40
N CYS A 246 1.70 5.82 -12.02
CA CYS A 246 2.23 6.27 -10.74
C CYS A 246 1.51 5.68 -9.54
N ASN A 247 0.19 5.67 -9.58
CA ASN A 247 -0.62 5.19 -8.48
C ASN A 247 -0.41 3.68 -8.25
N VAL A 248 -0.43 2.90 -9.33
CA VAL A 248 -0.21 1.45 -9.28
C VAL A 248 1.21 1.14 -8.82
N ALA A 249 2.22 1.81 -9.38
CA ALA A 249 3.63 1.57 -9.03
C ALA A 249 3.94 1.91 -7.56
N MET A 250 3.50 3.08 -7.08
CA MET A 250 3.74 3.49 -5.69
C MET A 250 2.98 2.63 -4.68
N GLY A 251 1.73 2.24 -4.99
CA GLY A 251 0.98 1.33 -4.13
C GLY A 251 1.60 -0.07 -4.10
N ALA A 252 2.01 -0.60 -5.25
CA ALA A 252 2.72 -1.88 -5.33
C ALA A 252 4.07 -1.86 -4.61
N TRP A 253 4.81 -0.75 -4.70
CA TRP A 253 6.04 -0.56 -3.92
C TRP A 253 5.74 -0.79 -2.44
N PHE A 254 4.71 -0.16 -1.88
CA PHE A 254 4.29 -0.44 -0.50
C PHE A 254 3.87 -1.89 -0.26
N TYR A 255 3.09 -2.50 -1.15
CA TYR A 255 2.65 -3.88 -0.94
C TYR A 255 3.79 -4.89 -0.88
N TYR A 256 4.90 -4.64 -1.59
CA TYR A 256 6.03 -5.56 -1.67
C TYR A 256 7.25 -5.13 -0.83
N VAL A 257 7.34 -3.85 -0.46
CA VAL A 257 8.37 -3.29 0.44
C VAL A 257 7.91 -3.21 1.89
N ALA A 258 6.67 -2.77 2.14
CA ALA A 258 6.10 -2.74 3.49
C ALA A 258 5.56 -4.10 3.93
N SER A 259 5.53 -5.10 3.04
CA SER A 259 5.42 -6.51 3.41
C SER A 259 6.70 -7.03 4.08
N MET A 260 7.37 -6.27 4.93
CA MET A 260 8.63 -6.64 5.58
C MET A 260 8.45 -6.42 7.10
N GLY A 261 8.96 -7.33 7.93
CA GLY A 261 8.90 -7.29 9.41
C GLY A 261 10.27 -7.54 10.04
N ASN A 262 10.51 -7.29 11.33
CA ASN A 262 11.86 -7.39 11.93
C ASN A 262 12.09 -8.78 12.54
N GLY A 263 11.71 -9.84 11.82
CA GLY A 263 11.92 -11.24 12.26
C GLY A 263 11.19 -11.64 13.55
N LYS A 264 10.50 -10.73 14.23
CA LYS A 264 9.72 -10.95 15.44
C LYS A 264 8.22 -10.88 15.10
N PRO A 265 7.38 -11.77 15.66
CA PRO A 265 5.93 -11.82 15.36
C PRO A 265 5.17 -10.50 15.56
N SER A 266 5.69 -9.58 16.37
CA SER A 266 5.08 -8.30 16.74
C SER A 266 5.82 -7.06 16.21
N ALA A 267 6.94 -7.21 15.50
CA ALA A 267 7.76 -6.06 15.11
C ALA A 267 7.49 -5.63 13.66
N VAL A 268 6.86 -4.46 13.54
CA VAL A 268 6.73 -3.69 12.29
C VAL A 268 8.11 -3.43 11.71
N THR A 269 8.28 -3.61 10.40
CA THR A 269 9.45 -3.02 9.72
C THR A 269 8.96 -1.96 8.77
N TYR A 270 9.48 -0.78 9.03
CA TYR A 270 9.29 0.40 8.25
C TYR A 270 10.15 0.30 6.98
N PRO A 271 9.71 0.88 5.85
CA PRO A 271 10.47 0.82 4.60
C PRO A 271 11.92 1.34 4.71
N ASP A 272 12.22 2.24 5.65
CA ASP A 272 13.58 2.73 5.94
C ASP A 272 14.50 1.61 6.46
N ALA A 273 14.05 0.81 7.42
CA ALA A 273 14.80 -0.32 7.97
C ALA A 273 15.00 -1.43 6.91
N TYR A 274 14.02 -1.62 6.03
CA TYR A 274 14.16 -2.48 4.85
C TYR A 274 15.22 -1.94 3.90
N CYS A 275 15.13 -0.66 3.51
CA CYS A 275 16.09 -0.04 2.59
C CYS A 275 17.50 0.06 3.18
N ALA A 276 17.64 0.09 4.50
CA ALA A 276 18.91 -0.04 5.20
C ALA A 276 19.46 -1.49 5.27
N GLY A 277 18.77 -2.48 4.69
CA GLY A 277 19.20 -3.89 4.68
C GLY A 277 19.03 -4.61 6.03
N SER A 278 18.32 -4.00 6.98
CA SER A 278 18.15 -4.51 8.36
C SER A 278 16.78 -5.17 8.61
N GLY A 279 15.89 -5.15 7.62
CA GLY A 279 14.54 -5.75 7.68
C GLY A 279 14.49 -7.24 7.36
N THR A 280 13.45 -7.95 7.84
CA THR A 280 13.14 -9.34 7.45
C THR A 280 11.92 -9.39 6.51
N GLY A 281 11.85 -10.41 5.66
CA GLY A 281 10.69 -10.68 4.82
C GLY A 281 9.37 -10.81 5.59
N GLY A 282 8.33 -10.10 5.14
CA GLY A 282 6.92 -10.30 5.51
C GLY A 282 6.14 -10.85 4.32
N ASN A 283 4.85 -10.54 4.20
CA ASN A 283 4.00 -11.05 3.10
C ASN A 283 2.97 -10.03 2.61
N VAL A 284 2.28 -10.37 1.52
CA VAL A 284 1.27 -9.50 0.88
C VAL A 284 0.24 -8.97 1.88
N ILE A 285 -0.19 -9.78 2.85
CA ILE A 285 -1.15 -9.35 3.88
C ILE A 285 -0.59 -8.20 4.72
N THR A 286 0.65 -8.32 5.18
CA THR A 286 1.32 -7.25 5.93
C THR A 286 1.44 -5.98 5.09
N GLY A 287 1.77 -6.10 3.81
CA GLY A 287 1.83 -4.95 2.88
C GLY A 287 0.48 -4.26 2.72
N LEU A 288 -0.58 -5.03 2.45
CA LEU A 288 -1.96 -4.54 2.33
C LEU A 288 -2.41 -3.76 3.58
N LEU A 289 -2.17 -4.30 4.77
CA LEU A 289 -2.60 -3.65 6.01
C LEU A 289 -1.79 -2.40 6.35
N SER A 290 -0.51 -2.36 5.95
CA SER A 290 0.38 -1.22 6.18
C SER A 290 0.08 -0.07 5.23
N HIS A 291 -0.31 -0.36 3.98
CA HIS A 291 -0.67 0.65 2.97
C HIS A 291 -1.78 1.60 3.43
N LEU A 292 -2.80 1.11 4.14
CA LEU A 292 -3.96 1.91 4.57
C LEU A 292 -3.61 2.96 5.62
N LYS A 293 -2.62 2.66 6.46
CA LYS A 293 -2.28 3.43 7.66
C LYS A 293 -0.91 4.10 7.59
N GLY A 294 -0.15 3.87 6.52
CA GLY A 294 1.23 4.30 6.38
C GLY A 294 2.12 3.76 7.50
N PHE A 295 3.14 4.54 7.87
CA PHE A 295 4.08 4.25 8.97
C PHE A 295 3.38 3.83 10.28
N GLU A 296 2.20 4.37 10.60
CA GLU A 296 1.56 4.16 11.92
C GLU A 296 0.82 2.82 12.08
N GLY A 297 0.58 2.07 10.99
CA GLY A 297 -0.30 0.90 11.05
C GLY A 297 0.31 -0.44 10.70
N GLY A 298 1.64 -0.53 10.72
CA GLY A 298 2.31 -1.81 10.51
C GLY A 298 1.70 -2.92 11.35
N ARG A 299 1.40 -4.04 10.71
CA ARG A 299 0.89 -5.24 11.38
C ARG A 299 1.96 -6.34 11.35
N GLY A 300 1.97 -7.18 12.39
CA GLY A 300 2.87 -8.33 12.45
C GLY A 300 2.67 -9.30 11.28
N PHE A 301 3.62 -10.22 11.11
CA PHE A 301 3.60 -11.22 10.04
C PHE A 301 2.45 -12.23 10.21
N ILE A 302 1.56 -12.32 9.21
CA ILE A 302 0.43 -13.25 9.23
C ILE A 302 0.75 -14.49 8.40
N ALA A 303 1.26 -15.52 9.07
CA ALA A 303 1.86 -16.68 8.41
C ALA A 303 0.87 -17.66 7.76
N ASN A 304 -0.42 -17.59 8.07
CA ASN A 304 -1.41 -18.58 7.64
C ASN A 304 -2.86 -18.09 7.83
N GLN A 305 -3.81 -18.92 7.40
CA GLN A 305 -5.24 -18.65 7.51
C GLN A 305 -5.72 -18.48 8.96
N ALA A 306 -5.14 -19.19 9.93
CA ALA A 306 -5.52 -19.03 11.33
C ALA A 306 -5.14 -17.62 11.86
N GLY A 307 -3.96 -17.12 11.47
CA GLY A 307 -3.56 -15.74 11.76
C GLY A 307 -4.46 -14.70 11.09
N LEU A 308 -4.87 -14.93 9.84
CA LEU A 308 -5.84 -14.06 9.16
C LEU A 308 -7.19 -14.08 9.87
N ASN A 309 -7.70 -15.25 10.26
CA ASN A 309 -8.96 -15.37 10.99
C ASN A 309 -8.89 -14.69 12.36
N ALA A 310 -7.73 -14.70 13.03
CA ALA A 310 -7.55 -13.99 14.30
C ALA A 310 -7.73 -12.47 14.16
N LEU A 311 -7.44 -11.89 12.98
CA LEU A 311 -7.72 -10.47 12.72
C LEU A 311 -9.21 -10.15 12.83
N GLN A 312 -10.12 -11.09 12.60
CA GLN A 312 -11.56 -10.82 12.71
C GLN A 312 -11.95 -10.29 14.09
N GLY A 313 -11.24 -10.71 15.15
CA GLY A 313 -11.48 -10.24 16.52
C GLY A 313 -10.76 -8.94 16.87
N SER A 314 -9.54 -8.73 16.37
CA SER A 314 -8.69 -7.58 16.75
C SER A 314 -8.73 -6.40 15.77
N ASP A 315 -9.05 -6.67 14.51
CA ASP A 315 -9.17 -5.68 13.43
C ASP A 315 -10.18 -6.18 12.38
N PRO A 316 -11.49 -6.11 12.68
CA PRO A 316 -12.53 -6.59 11.77
C PRO A 316 -12.46 -5.92 10.38
N GLY A 317 -12.09 -4.64 10.32
CA GLY A 317 -11.92 -3.88 9.08
C GLY A 317 -10.76 -4.41 8.24
N GLY A 318 -9.57 -4.56 8.83
CA GLY A 318 -8.42 -5.15 8.16
C GLY A 318 -8.65 -6.59 7.72
N TYR A 319 -9.35 -7.40 8.53
CA TYR A 319 -9.77 -8.75 8.15
C TYR A 319 -10.66 -8.74 6.90
N GLN A 320 -11.71 -7.90 6.88
CA GLN A 320 -12.60 -7.79 5.73
C GLN A 320 -11.86 -7.32 4.48
N TYR A 321 -10.99 -6.31 4.65
CA TYR A 321 -10.18 -5.75 3.57
C TYR A 321 -9.30 -6.82 2.90
N VAL A 322 -8.47 -7.51 3.69
CA VAL A 322 -7.57 -8.56 3.18
C VAL A 322 -8.36 -9.73 2.59
N THR A 323 -9.43 -10.17 3.26
CA THR A 323 -10.21 -11.34 2.82
C THR A 323 -10.95 -11.06 1.52
N GLN A 324 -11.44 -9.84 1.30
CA GLN A 324 -12.08 -9.46 0.03
C GLN A 324 -11.09 -9.50 -1.14
N ILE A 325 -9.91 -8.91 -0.98
CA ILE A 325 -8.84 -8.93 -2.00
C ILE A 325 -8.39 -10.37 -2.23
N LYS A 326 -8.15 -11.14 -1.17
CA LYS A 326 -7.75 -12.55 -1.28
C LYS A 326 -8.81 -13.38 -1.99
N THR A 327 -10.10 -13.20 -1.68
CA THR A 327 -11.18 -13.96 -2.35
C THR A 327 -11.26 -13.65 -3.84
N MET A 328 -11.12 -12.37 -4.22
CA MET A 328 -11.02 -11.97 -5.62
C MET A 328 -9.81 -12.61 -6.30
N PHE A 329 -8.65 -12.56 -5.65
CA PHE A 329 -7.42 -13.20 -6.12
C PHE A 329 -7.59 -14.70 -6.34
N ASP A 330 -8.10 -15.43 -5.33
CA ASP A 330 -8.32 -16.88 -5.38
C ASP A 330 -9.25 -17.27 -6.54
N GLY A 331 -10.30 -16.47 -6.79
CA GLY A 331 -11.23 -16.68 -7.90
C GLY A 331 -10.57 -16.53 -9.28
N MET A 332 -9.57 -15.67 -9.41
CA MET A 332 -8.84 -15.43 -10.66
C MET A 332 -7.78 -16.49 -10.93
N VAL A 333 -7.03 -16.90 -9.91
CA VAL A 333 -5.88 -17.82 -10.07
C VAL A 333 -6.26 -19.30 -9.94
N GLY A 334 -7.42 -19.58 -9.35
CA GLY A 334 -7.87 -20.95 -9.10
C GLY A 334 -7.08 -21.66 -8.01
N PRO A 335 -7.15 -23.00 -7.94
CA PRO A 335 -6.47 -23.78 -6.89
C PRO A 335 -4.95 -23.58 -6.91
N ILE A 336 -4.38 -23.29 -5.73
CA ILE A 336 -2.94 -23.11 -5.55
C ILE A 336 -2.35 -24.33 -4.86
N ALA A 337 -1.29 -24.90 -5.44
CA ALA A 337 -0.52 -25.96 -4.82
C ALA A 337 0.55 -25.35 -3.88
N GLY A 338 0.66 -25.89 -2.67
CA GLY A 338 1.67 -25.46 -1.70
C GLY A 338 1.25 -24.25 -0.86
N ALA A 339 2.24 -23.42 -0.47
CA ALA A 339 1.99 -22.24 0.34
C ALA A 339 1.25 -21.17 -0.47
N HIS A 340 0.20 -20.60 0.11
CA HIS A 340 -0.56 -19.55 -0.54
C HIS A 340 0.28 -18.26 -0.69
N PRO A 341 0.26 -17.55 -1.84
CA PRO A 341 1.06 -16.34 -2.07
C PRO A 341 0.86 -15.24 -1.02
N PHE A 342 -0.38 -15.10 -0.51
CA PHE A 342 -0.68 -14.15 0.56
C PHE A 342 0.03 -14.44 1.88
N PHE A 343 0.37 -15.71 2.14
CA PHE A 343 1.05 -16.14 3.35
C PHE A 343 2.56 -16.34 3.14
N ALA A 344 3.00 -16.44 1.89
CA ALA A 344 4.39 -16.65 1.53
C ALA A 344 5.25 -15.46 1.98
N ARG A 345 6.38 -15.78 2.61
CA ARG A 345 7.38 -14.76 2.93
C ARG A 345 8.03 -14.29 1.64
N LEU A 346 8.04 -12.99 1.43
CA LEU A 346 8.73 -12.37 0.31
C LEU A 346 10.18 -12.04 0.71
N SER A 347 11.12 -12.44 -0.14
CA SER A 347 12.55 -12.22 0.05
C SER A 347 12.91 -10.76 -0.28
N PRO A 348 13.76 -10.10 0.53
CA PRO A 348 14.21 -8.74 0.27
C PRO A 348 15.02 -8.64 -1.03
N ASP A 349 14.49 -7.94 -2.03
CA ASP A 349 15.29 -7.43 -3.16
C ASP A 349 15.47 -5.92 -3.03
N THR A 350 16.31 -5.49 -2.09
CA THR A 350 16.53 -4.07 -1.78
C THR A 350 16.99 -3.28 -3.00
N ALA A 351 17.74 -3.90 -3.93
CA ALA A 351 18.19 -3.25 -5.16
C ALA A 351 17.05 -2.96 -6.15
N ALA A 352 15.96 -3.73 -6.13
CA ALA A 352 14.80 -3.48 -6.98
C ALA A 352 13.89 -2.37 -6.43
N HIS A 353 13.89 -2.19 -5.11
CA HIS A 353 12.92 -1.37 -4.42
C HIS A 353 13.49 -0.09 -3.81
N CYS A 354 14.75 -0.08 -3.39
CA CYS A 354 15.37 1.03 -2.65
C CYS A 354 16.45 1.75 -3.46
N LYS A 355 16.80 2.95 -3.01
CA LYS A 355 17.98 3.70 -3.47
C LYS A 355 19.27 3.18 -2.85
#